data_AF-A0A6A6VLS8-F1
#
_entry.id   AF-A0A6A6VLS8-F1
#
_cell.length_a   1.000
_cell.length_b   1.000
_cell.length_c   1.000
_cell.angle_alpha   90.00
_cell.angle_beta   90.00
_cell.angle_gamma   90.00
#
_symmetry.space_group_name_H-M   'P 1'
#
loop_
_entity.id
_entity.type
_entity.pdbx_description
1 polymer ?
#
loop_
_entity_poly.entity_id
_entity_poly.type
_entity_poly.pdbx_seq_one_letter_code
_entity_poly.pdbx_strand_id
1 'polypeptide(L)'
;MASAEGQRWDRWEANCKIIWGDGYYDFDLEYDAPLNDNDNDCYQYFVKKDLGTSYGPILLATFIWDTEEEAADELDKVLEEMAKHAKQERERKEAEKAKAKSN
;
A
#
# COMPACT_ATOMS: atom_id res chain seq x y z
N MET A 1 -13.53 5.71 -19.97
CA MET A 1 -12.12 5.84 -19.54
C MET A 1 -12.13 5.85 -18.03
N ALA A 2 -11.33 5.01 -17.36
CA ALA A 2 -11.17 5.09 -15.91
C ALA A 2 -10.47 6.42 -15.55
N SER A 3 -10.86 7.06 -14.44
CA SER A 3 -10.20 8.27 -13.96
C SER A 3 -8.75 7.98 -13.54
N ALA A 4 -7.90 9.01 -13.49
CA ALA A 4 -6.51 8.87 -13.04
C ALA A 4 -6.43 8.27 -11.62
N GLU A 5 -7.35 8.67 -10.75
CA GLU A 5 -7.52 8.14 -9.40
C GLU A 5 -7.91 6.66 -9.40
N GLY A 6 -8.86 6.25 -10.25
CA GLY A 6 -9.25 4.84 -10.38
C GLY A 6 -8.08 3.96 -10.85
N GLN A 7 -7.25 4.47 -11.76
CA GLN A 7 -6.03 3.75 -12.19
C GLN A 7 -4.98 3.65 -11.07
N ARG A 8 -4.93 4.62 -10.15
CA ARG A 8 -4.02 4.59 -8.99
C ARG A 8 -4.47 3.54 -7.98
N TRP A 9 -5.77 3.50 -7.68
CA TRP A 9 -6.36 2.48 -6.80
C TRP A 9 -6.10 1.05 -7.31
N ASP A 10 -6.32 0.80 -8.61
CA ASP A 10 -6.07 -0.52 -9.22
C ASP A 10 -4.60 -0.96 -9.06
N ARG A 11 -3.65 -0.02 -9.20
CA ARG A 11 -2.21 -0.30 -9.00
C ARG A 11 -1.90 -0.62 -7.55
N TRP A 12 -2.43 0.16 -6.62
CA TRP A 12 -2.25 -0.09 -5.19
C TRP A 12 -2.79 -1.46 -4.79
N GLU A 13 -4.00 -1.81 -5.22
CA GLU A 13 -4.61 -3.10 -4.93
C GLU A 13 -3.78 -4.26 -5.53
N ALA A 14 -3.31 -4.12 -6.76
CA ALA A 14 -2.44 -5.11 -7.40
C ALA A 14 -1.12 -5.31 -6.63
N ASN A 15 -0.49 -4.24 -6.16
CA ASN A 15 0.72 -4.30 -5.34
C ASN A 15 0.44 -4.95 -3.98
N CYS A 16 -0.68 -4.62 -3.33
CA CYS A 16 -1.10 -5.26 -2.08
C CYS A 16 -1.25 -6.78 -2.24
N LYS A 17 -1.86 -7.24 -3.34
CA LYS A 17 -2.00 -8.67 -3.67
C LYS A 17 -0.64 -9.34 -3.87
N ILE A 18 0.34 -8.64 -4.45
CA ILE A 18 1.71 -9.13 -4.55
C ILE A 18 2.35 -9.25 -3.16
N ILE A 19 2.22 -8.25 -2.30
CA ILE A 19 2.91 -8.21 -1.00
C ILE A 19 2.28 -9.22 -0.03
N TRP A 20 0.97 -9.10 0.21
CA TRP A 20 0.25 -9.78 1.28
C TRP A 20 -0.65 -10.94 0.79
N GLY A 21 -0.75 -11.14 -0.52
CA GLY A 21 -1.53 -12.22 -1.15
C GLY A 21 -2.94 -11.82 -1.55
N ASP A 22 -3.68 -12.76 -2.14
CA ASP A 22 -5.04 -12.50 -2.60
C ASP A 22 -5.97 -12.04 -1.46
N GLY A 23 -6.77 -11.02 -1.75
CA GLY A 23 -7.70 -10.39 -0.82
C GLY A 23 -8.18 -9.04 -1.33
N TYR A 24 -9.05 -8.42 -0.54
CA TYR A 24 -9.49 -7.04 -0.73
C TYR A 24 -8.72 -6.15 0.25
N TYR A 25 -8.42 -4.95 -0.22
CA TYR A 25 -7.63 -3.97 0.51
C TYR A 25 -8.36 -2.64 0.42
N ASP A 26 -8.39 -1.93 1.54
CA ASP A 26 -8.97 -0.60 1.64
C ASP A 26 -7.86 0.43 1.85
N PHE A 27 -8.05 1.62 1.28
CA PHE A 27 -7.11 2.73 1.32
C PHE A 27 -7.81 3.96 1.89
N ASP A 28 -7.64 4.17 3.19
CA ASP A 28 -8.24 5.29 3.89
C ASP A 28 -7.30 6.49 3.88
N LEU A 29 -7.77 7.64 3.39
CA LEU A 29 -7.11 8.93 3.61
C LEU A 29 -7.58 9.50 4.94
N GLU A 30 -6.66 9.66 5.89
CA GLU A 30 -6.87 10.51 7.05
C GLU A 30 -6.48 11.94 6.69
N TYR A 31 -7.38 12.87 7.00
CA TYR A 31 -7.17 14.31 6.93
C TYR A 31 -7.40 14.87 8.32
N ASP A 32 -6.37 15.51 8.88
CA ASP A 32 -6.48 16.31 10.10
C ASP A 32 -6.44 17.79 9.73
N ALA A 33 -7.52 18.49 10.05
CA ALA A 33 -7.69 19.90 9.76
C ALA A 33 -6.97 20.73 10.83
N PRO A 34 -6.31 21.84 10.45
CA PRO A 34 -5.57 22.65 11.40
C PRO A 34 -6.50 23.20 12.50
N LEU A 35 -6.09 23.01 13.76
CA LEU A 35 -6.86 23.47 14.92
C LEU A 35 -6.74 24.99 15.14
N ASN A 36 -5.76 25.62 14.49
CA ASN A 36 -5.55 27.06 14.48
C ASN A 36 -4.83 27.49 13.18
N ASP A 37 -4.84 28.79 12.89
CA ASP A 37 -4.26 29.40 11.67
C ASP A 37 -2.75 29.14 11.44
N ASN A 38 -2.09 28.45 12.37
CA ASN A 38 -0.65 28.17 12.36
C ASN A 38 -0.32 26.66 12.31
N ASP A 39 -1.33 25.80 12.22
CA ASP A 39 -1.18 24.38 11.91
C ASP A 39 -1.34 24.17 10.39
N ASN A 40 -0.58 23.24 9.81
CA ASN A 40 -0.75 22.84 8.41
C ASN A 40 -1.79 21.71 8.31
N ASP A 41 -2.49 21.66 7.18
CA ASP A 41 -3.27 20.49 6.79
C ASP A 41 -2.37 19.24 6.81
N CYS A 42 -2.87 18.14 7.38
CA CYS A 42 -2.11 16.90 7.52
C CYS A 42 -2.85 15.77 6.81
N TYR A 43 -2.21 15.16 5.80
CA TYR A 43 -2.74 14.06 5.00
C TYR A 43 -1.90 12.79 5.19
N GLN A 44 -2.56 11.66 5.42
CA GLN A 44 -1.89 10.36 5.58
C GLN A 44 -2.79 9.24 5.04
N TYR A 45 -2.22 8.30 4.28
CA TYR A 45 -2.95 7.10 3.86
C TYR A 45 -2.68 5.92 4.78
N PHE A 46 -3.73 5.13 5.02
CA PHE A 46 -3.67 3.84 5.67
C PHE A 46 -4.12 2.73 4.72
N VAL A 47 -3.34 1.66 4.66
CA VAL A 47 -3.71 0.43 3.96
C VAL A 47 -4.22 -0.58 4.98
N LYS A 48 -5.45 -1.06 4.80
CA LYS A 48 -6.06 -2.07 5.66
C LYS A 48 -6.50 -3.26 4.82
N LYS A 49 -6.50 -4.45 5.42
CA LYS A 49 -7.14 -5.61 4.77
C LYS A 49 -8.65 -5.52 4.99
N ASP A 50 -9.42 -5.57 3.92
CA ASP A 50 -10.88 -5.65 4.02
C ASP A 50 -11.31 -7.11 4.22
N LEU A 51 -12.03 -7.38 5.30
CA LEU A 51 -12.61 -8.69 5.62
C LEU A 51 -14.12 -8.75 5.34
N GLY A 52 -14.67 -7.73 4.67
CA GLY A 52 -16.06 -7.63 4.22
C GLY A 52 -17.01 -7.04 5.27
N THR A 53 -17.01 -7.57 6.49
CA THR A 53 -17.86 -7.06 7.60
C THR A 53 -17.10 -6.22 8.62
N SER A 54 -15.78 -6.18 8.51
CA SER A 54 -14.90 -5.46 9.42
C SER A 54 -13.56 -5.22 8.75
N TYR A 55 -12.91 -4.12 9.10
CA TYR A 55 -11.52 -3.90 8.71
C TYR A 55 -10.58 -4.78 9.53
N GLY A 56 -9.61 -5.37 8.84
CA GLY A 56 -8.47 -6.06 9.43
C GLY A 56 -7.44 -5.07 10.02
N PRO A 57 -6.26 -5.57 10.42
CA PRO A 57 -5.20 -4.71 10.94
C PRO A 57 -4.72 -3.73 9.86
N ILE A 58 -4.22 -2.57 10.30
CA ILE A 58 -3.45 -1.66 9.45
C ILE A 58 -2.18 -2.40 9.02
N LEU A 59 -1.96 -2.46 7.71
CA LEU A 59 -0.81 -3.11 7.09
C LEU A 59 0.31 -2.12 6.77
N LEU A 60 -0.06 -0.89 6.43
CA LEU A 60 0.84 0.21 6.11
C LEU A 60 0.17 1.53 6.46
N ALA A 61 0.97 2.50 6.88
CA ALA A 61 0.60 3.91 6.93
C ALA A 61 1.72 4.70 6.23
N THR A 62 1.38 5.69 5.42
CA THR A 62 2.36 6.65 4.88
C THR A 62 2.88 7.57 5.98
N PHE A 63 3.86 8.42 5.70
CA PHE A 63 4.10 9.59 6.54
C PHE A 63 2.94 10.60 6.40
N ILE A 64 3.00 11.64 7.22
CA ILE A 64 2.09 12.79 7.15
C ILE A 64 2.66 13.77 6.13
N TRP A 65 1.82 14.24 5.22
CA TRP A 65 2.14 15.21 4.17
C TRP A 65 1.24 16.43 4.24
N ASP A 66 1.70 17.54 3.67
CA ASP A 66 0.95 18.79 3.61
C ASP A 66 -0.17 18.73 2.55
N THR A 67 -0.13 17.75 1.63
CA THR A 67 -1.15 17.57 0.59
C THR A 67 -1.55 16.10 0.39
N GLU A 68 -2.81 15.89 -0.03
CA GLU A 68 -3.32 14.56 -0.39
C GLU A 68 -2.50 13.91 -1.51
N GLU A 69 -2.09 14.69 -2.52
CA GLU A 69 -1.35 14.16 -3.66
C GLU A 69 0.04 13.67 -3.25
N GLU A 70 0.73 14.37 -2.34
CA GLU A 70 2.02 13.92 -1.80
C GLU A 70 1.88 12.62 -1.01
N ALA A 71 0.83 12.51 -0.18
CA ALA A 71 0.54 11.28 0.54
C ALA A 71 0.22 10.12 -0.42
N ALA A 72 -0.53 10.38 -1.49
CA ALA A 72 -0.85 9.39 -2.51
C ALA A 72 0.40 8.95 -3.30
N ASP A 73 1.26 9.90 -3.68
CA ASP A 73 2.51 9.62 -4.39
C ASP A 73 3.51 8.85 -3.52
N GLU A 74 3.55 9.11 -2.22
CA GLU A 74 4.30 8.28 -1.29
C GLU A 74 3.76 6.86 -1.26
N LEU A 75 2.44 6.69 -1.13
CA LEU A 75 1.83 5.37 -1.08
C LEU A 75 2.14 4.55 -2.35
N ASP A 76 2.06 5.16 -3.54
CA ASP A 76 2.38 4.49 -4.81
C ASP A 76 3.83 3.98 -4.83
N LYS A 77 4.80 4.82 -4.43
CA LYS A 77 6.22 4.47 -4.36
C LYS A 77 6.48 3.35 -3.36
N VAL A 78 5.95 3.46 -2.15
CA VAL A 78 6.17 2.48 -1.08
C VAL A 78 5.60 1.12 -1.48
N LEU A 79 4.37 1.08 -1.99
CA LEU A 79 3.74 -0.17 -2.42
C LEU A 79 4.48 -0.79 -3.62
N GLU A 80 4.95 0.01 -4.57
CA GLU A 80 5.74 -0.50 -5.70
C GLU A 80 7.06 -1.13 -5.24
N GLU A 81 7.81 -0.44 -4.38
CA GLU A 81 9.08 -0.95 -3.85
C GLU A 81 8.90 -2.22 -3.00
N MET A 82 7.90 -2.22 -2.12
CA MET A 82 7.57 -3.40 -1.31
C MET A 82 7.15 -4.58 -2.19
N ALA A 83 6.33 -4.36 -3.22
CA ALA A 83 5.90 -5.41 -4.14
C ALA A 83 7.09 -5.99 -4.93
N LYS A 84 8.03 -5.14 -5.35
CA LYS A 84 9.28 -5.57 -6.00
C LYS A 84 10.12 -6.45 -5.07
N HIS A 85 10.32 -6.04 -3.82
CA HIS A 85 11.05 -6.84 -2.84
C HIS A 85 10.35 -8.17 -2.52
N ALA A 86 9.02 -8.16 -2.41
CA ALA A 86 8.25 -9.38 -2.16
C ALA A 86 8.40 -10.41 -3.31
N LYS A 87 8.40 -9.95 -4.56
CA LYS A 87 8.63 -10.81 -5.74
C LYS A 87 10.03 -11.43 -5.71
N GLN A 88 11.06 -10.61 -5.54
CA GLN A 88 12.45 -11.06 -5.50
C GLN A 88 12.67 -12.10 -4.39
N GLU A 89 12.07 -11.89 -3.23
CA GLU A 89 12.20 -12.81 -2.09
C GLU A 89 11.51 -14.16 -2.36
N ARG A 90 10.37 -14.16 -3.05
CA ARG A 90 9.67 -15.40 -3.45
C ARG A 90 10.50 -16.19 -4.45
N GLU A 91 10.99 -15.54 -5.50
CA GLU A 91 11.85 -16.16 -6.52
C GLU A 91 13.12 -16.76 -5.90
N ARG A 92 13.76 -16.03 -4.99
CA ARG A 92 14.94 -16.51 -4.24
C ARG A 92 14.63 -17.79 -3.47
N LYS A 93 13.55 -17.80 -2.69
CA LYS A 93 13.12 -18.98 -1.92
C LYS A 93 12.77 -20.18 -2.79
N GLU A 94 12.16 -19.95 -3.95
CA GLU A 94 11.85 -21.02 -4.91
C GLU A 94 13.12 -21.61 -5.52
N ALA A 95 14.09 -20.76 -5.91
CA ALA A 95 15.38 -21.20 -6.42
C ALA A 95 16.18 -22.01 -5.38
N GLU A 96 16.16 -21.60 -4.11
CA GLU A 96 16.79 -22.33 -3.00
C GLU A 96 16.15 -23.71 -2.79
N LYS A 97 14.81 -23.78 -2.80
CA LYS A 97 14.08 -25.05 -2.69
C LYS A 97 14.33 -25.99 -3.86
N ALA A 98 14.42 -25.47 -5.09
CA ALA A 98 14.72 -26.27 -6.26
C ALA A 98 16.11 -26.91 -6.15
N LYS A 99 17.12 -26.14 -5.74
CA LYS A 99 18.47 -26.65 -5.49
C LYS A 99 18.51 -27.72 -4.40
N ALA A 100 17.76 -27.53 -3.31
CA ALA A 100 17.69 -28.50 -2.21
C ALA A 100 17.03 -29.83 -2.58
N LYS A 101 16.17 -29.87 -3.61
CA LYS A 101 15.52 -31.09 -4.12
C LYS A 101 16.34 -31.85 -5.16
N SER A 102 17.38 -31.23 -5.72
CA SER A 102 18.25 -31.83 -6.73
C SER A 102 19.54 -32.44 -6.17
N ASN A 103 19.74 -32.35 -4.85
CA ASN A 103 20.79 -33.04 -4.09
C ASN A 103 20.19 -34.21 -3.29
#